data_AF-A0A0Q9YYM0-F1
#
_entry.id   AF-A0A0Q9YYM0-F1
#
_cell.length_a   1.000
_cell.length_b   1.000
_cell.length_c   1.000
_cell.angle_alpha   90.00
_cell.angle_beta   90.00
_cell.angle_gamma   90.00
#
_symmetry.space_group_name_H-M   'P 1'
#
loop_
_entity.id
_entity.type
_entity.pdbx_description
1 polymer ?
#
loop_
_entity_poly.entity_id
_entity_poly.type
_entity_poly.pdbx_seq_one_letter_code
_entity_poly.pdbx_strand_id
1 'polypeptide(L)'
;MSSNGDKSEYPPETVIETPWSTVIRFPTSEGQFYLKETPADLIEYETIKAIKHLIPDAPIPIILHHNQELNCFLMNSCGDYSLRTLFKGTIDSEQLIQGLHLYLNILRSLEQKREVFELIGIPDWRIEHIPDRYIELLEKKDLVLNEGFTSSELEKLIDLVPTIKTICHFLAEQNIKDTLVNSDFNENNLIIDKHTQHISIVDWGECVISHPFFSIAAHLQNNARRYQLELDGPLLENIKRECLSCWLDVASLDELEIIYQNILKLLPVFSSLCVCRLQTATHNKSKERQSWFIAELLKTLLPLSRYITSDSMRLNK
;
A
#
# COMPACT_ATOMS: atom_id res chain seq x y z
N MET A 1 -18.65 37.91 17.02
CA MET A 1 -18.84 36.77 16.10
C MET A 1 -19.24 35.58 16.94
N SER A 2 -20.52 35.22 16.92
CA SER A 2 -21.03 34.04 17.63
C SER A 2 -20.50 32.79 16.94
N SER A 3 -19.74 31.98 17.65
CA SER A 3 -19.31 30.66 17.20
C SER A 3 -20.54 29.74 17.14
N ASN A 4 -21.10 29.56 15.95
CA ASN A 4 -22.02 28.47 15.66
C ASN A 4 -21.18 27.18 15.52
N GLY A 5 -20.54 26.75 16.60
CA GLY A 5 -19.89 25.45 16.66
C GLY A 5 -20.93 24.42 17.01
N ASP A 6 -21.04 23.36 16.21
CA ASP A 6 -21.94 22.25 16.51
C ASP A 6 -21.57 21.62 17.85
N LYS A 7 -22.58 21.39 18.68
CA LYS A 7 -22.39 20.73 19.97
C LYS A 7 -22.26 19.23 19.73
N SER A 8 -21.16 18.66 20.19
CA SER A 8 -20.98 17.21 20.28
C SER A 8 -22.09 16.63 21.17
N GLU A 9 -22.87 15.67 20.66
CA GLU A 9 -23.96 15.03 21.42
C GLU A 9 -23.41 14.07 22.48
N TYR A 10 -22.21 13.53 22.25
CA TYR A 10 -21.48 12.63 23.13
C TYR A 10 -20.00 13.06 23.20
N PRO A 11 -19.22 12.66 24.22
CA PRO A 11 -17.80 12.97 24.25
C PRO A 11 -17.08 12.40 23.01
N PRO A 12 -16.00 13.05 22.53
CA PRO A 12 -15.15 12.50 21.49
C PRO A 12 -14.60 11.13 21.90
N GLU A 13 -14.49 10.22 20.92
CA GLU A 13 -14.04 8.85 21.13
C GLU A 13 -12.83 8.54 20.26
N THR A 14 -11.72 8.12 20.87
CA THR A 14 -10.58 7.59 20.12
C THR A 14 -10.91 6.20 19.59
N VAL A 15 -11.07 6.08 18.28
CA VAL A 15 -11.42 4.81 17.60
C VAL A 15 -10.20 4.09 17.05
N ILE A 16 -9.11 4.82 16.78
CA ILE A 16 -7.80 4.27 16.40
C ILE A 16 -6.73 5.04 17.17
N GLU A 17 -5.79 4.30 17.77
CA GLU A 17 -4.61 4.87 18.40
C GLU A 17 -3.42 3.95 18.13
N THR A 18 -2.60 4.30 17.14
CA THR A 18 -1.36 3.60 16.78
C THR A 18 -0.23 4.62 16.64
N PRO A 19 1.05 4.17 16.58
CA PRO A 19 2.17 5.07 16.31
C PRO A 19 2.09 5.83 14.98
N TRP A 20 1.30 5.35 14.01
CA TRP A 20 1.21 5.90 12.66
C TRP A 20 -0.14 6.58 12.36
N SER A 21 -1.12 6.47 13.25
CA SER A 21 -2.44 7.05 13.06
C SER A 21 -3.19 7.14 14.39
N THR A 22 -3.70 8.33 14.71
CA THR A 22 -4.71 8.53 15.75
C THR A 22 -5.98 9.04 15.09
N VAL A 23 -7.11 8.40 15.36
CA VAL A 23 -8.41 8.80 14.82
C VAL A 23 -9.40 8.98 15.97
N ILE A 24 -9.95 10.19 16.07
CA ILE A 24 -10.94 10.57 17.07
C ILE A 24 -12.26 10.87 16.37
N ARG A 25 -13.31 10.18 16.79
CA ARG A 25 -14.69 10.36 16.31
C ARG A 25 -15.42 11.39 17.16
N PHE A 26 -16.08 12.33 16.49
CA PHE A 26 -16.92 13.38 17.07
C PHE A 26 -18.37 13.17 16.63
N PRO A 27 -19.21 12.54 17.47
CA PRO A 27 -20.64 12.42 17.22
C PRO A 27 -21.36 13.75 17.47
N THR A 28 -22.05 14.24 16.45
CA THR A 28 -22.82 15.50 16.50
C THR A 28 -24.25 15.26 16.00
N SER A 29 -25.13 16.23 16.23
CA SER A 29 -26.50 16.21 15.70
C SER A 29 -26.57 16.23 14.16
N GLU A 30 -25.51 16.69 13.50
CA GLU A 30 -25.42 16.76 12.03
C GLU A 30 -24.73 15.53 11.41
N GLY A 31 -24.18 14.63 12.24
CA GLY A 31 -23.50 13.43 11.79
C GLY A 31 -22.20 13.14 12.53
N GLN A 32 -21.38 12.27 11.96
CA GLN A 32 -20.10 11.85 12.52
C GLN A 32 -18.96 12.55 11.78
N PHE A 33 -18.10 13.22 12.55
CA PHE A 33 -16.85 13.78 12.06
C PHE A 33 -15.66 13.06 12.65
N TYR A 34 -14.53 13.08 11.93
CA TYR A 34 -13.32 12.39 12.35
C TYR A 34 -12.14 13.35 12.29
N LEU A 35 -11.42 13.49 13.39
CA LEU A 35 -10.10 14.09 13.41
C LEU A 35 -9.08 12.97 13.26
N LYS A 36 -8.22 13.06 12.23
CA LYS A 36 -7.14 12.13 12.02
C LYS A 36 -5.80 12.84 12.12
N GLU A 37 -4.90 12.29 12.92
CA GLU A 37 -3.51 12.72 13.08
C GLU A 37 -2.58 11.62 12.57
N THR A 38 -1.55 12.00 11.82
CA THR A 38 -0.54 11.09 11.27
C THR A 38 0.85 11.68 11.44
N PRO A 39 1.91 10.85 11.48
CA PRO A 39 3.28 11.37 11.35
C PRO A 39 3.45 12.27 10.12
N ALA A 40 4.22 13.34 10.27
CA ALA A 40 4.43 14.34 9.21
C ALA A 40 4.96 13.72 7.91
N ASP A 41 5.83 12.72 8.01
CA ASP A 41 6.48 12.05 6.87
C ASP A 41 5.52 11.18 6.02
N LEU A 42 4.29 10.96 6.49
CA LEU A 42 3.26 10.24 5.73
C LEU A 42 2.44 11.14 4.80
N ILE A 43 2.48 12.47 4.99
CA ILE A 43 1.89 13.49 4.09
C ILE A 43 0.44 13.21 3.61
N GLU A 44 -0.36 12.50 4.42
CA GLU A 44 -1.67 11.96 4.02
C GLU A 44 -2.67 13.05 3.57
N TYR A 45 -2.67 14.20 4.26
CA TYR A 45 -3.52 15.34 3.90
C TYR A 45 -3.27 15.82 2.46
N GLU A 46 -1.99 16.05 2.10
CA GLU A 46 -1.64 16.53 0.77
C GLU A 46 -1.93 15.47 -0.31
N THR A 47 -1.73 14.18 0.01
CA THR A 47 -2.12 13.08 -0.87
C THR A 47 -3.61 13.09 -1.18
N ILE A 48 -4.47 13.13 -0.16
CA ILE A 48 -5.94 13.14 -0.34
C ILE A 48 -6.37 14.36 -1.14
N LYS A 49 -5.82 15.54 -0.82
CA LYS A 49 -6.11 16.80 -1.51
C LYS A 49 -5.69 16.75 -2.98
N ALA A 50 -4.53 16.19 -3.30
CA ALA A 50 -4.06 16.03 -4.68
C ALA A 50 -4.96 15.07 -5.46
N ILE A 51 -5.35 13.93 -4.88
CA ILE A 51 -6.29 13.00 -5.52
C ILE A 51 -7.64 13.68 -5.75
N LYS A 52 -8.21 14.38 -4.75
CA LYS A 52 -9.48 15.11 -4.90
C LYS A 52 -9.40 16.23 -5.94
N HIS A 53 -8.27 16.89 -6.09
CA HIS A 53 -8.10 17.89 -7.13
C HIS A 53 -8.13 17.28 -8.54
N LEU A 54 -7.50 16.11 -8.71
CA LEU A 54 -7.42 15.42 -10.01
C LEU A 54 -8.69 14.61 -10.33
N ILE A 55 -9.35 14.10 -9.30
CA ILE A 55 -10.53 13.22 -9.36
C ILE A 55 -11.53 13.70 -8.30
N PRO A 56 -12.33 14.75 -8.57
CA PRO A 56 -13.25 15.33 -7.58
C PRO A 56 -14.20 14.32 -6.92
N ASP A 57 -14.70 13.38 -7.73
CA ASP A 57 -15.64 12.35 -7.31
C ASP A 57 -14.96 11.08 -6.75
N ALA A 58 -13.64 11.08 -6.55
CA ALA A 58 -12.94 9.92 -5.98
C ALA A 58 -13.57 9.55 -4.62
N PRO A 59 -13.87 8.27 -4.36
CA PRO A 59 -14.49 7.83 -3.12
C PRO A 59 -13.44 7.78 -2.00
N ILE A 60 -12.91 8.93 -1.61
CA ILE A 60 -11.89 9.12 -0.56
C ILE A 60 -12.37 10.21 0.41
N PRO A 61 -11.74 10.38 1.59
CA PRO A 61 -12.19 11.34 2.59
C PRO A 61 -12.40 12.76 2.04
N ILE A 62 -13.49 13.38 2.49
CA ILE A 62 -13.72 14.82 2.30
C ILE A 62 -13.15 15.54 3.51
N ILE A 63 -12.06 16.27 3.29
CA ILE A 63 -11.38 17.04 4.33
C ILE A 63 -12.05 18.40 4.46
N LEU A 64 -12.49 18.72 5.68
CA LEU A 64 -13.14 19.98 6.03
C LEU A 64 -12.12 21.03 6.45
N HIS A 65 -11.16 20.63 7.30
CA HIS A 65 -10.15 21.51 7.87
C HIS A 65 -8.84 20.72 8.06
N HIS A 66 -7.70 21.42 8.05
CA HIS A 66 -6.40 20.85 8.35
C HIS A 66 -5.65 21.75 9.34
N ASN A 67 -4.75 21.15 10.12
CA ASN A 67 -3.80 21.85 10.96
C ASN A 67 -2.40 21.28 10.70
N GLN A 68 -1.56 22.08 10.05
CA GLN A 68 -0.20 21.68 9.69
C GLN A 68 0.70 21.47 10.92
N GLU A 69 0.57 22.31 11.96
CA GLU A 69 1.43 22.22 13.16
C GLU A 69 1.21 20.92 13.92
N LEU A 70 -0.03 20.41 13.89
CA LEU A 70 -0.43 19.17 14.55
C LEU A 70 -0.47 17.96 13.60
N ASN A 71 -0.12 18.13 12.32
CA ASN A 71 -0.22 17.09 11.28
C ASN A 71 -1.56 16.34 11.30
N CYS A 72 -2.65 17.09 11.46
CA CYS A 72 -3.98 16.52 11.58
C CYS A 72 -5.00 17.20 10.67
N PHE A 73 -6.08 16.49 10.36
CA PHE A 73 -7.17 17.00 9.56
C PHE A 73 -8.52 16.48 10.04
N LEU A 74 -9.55 17.31 9.87
CA LEU A 74 -10.94 17.00 10.18
C LEU A 74 -11.65 16.59 8.88
N MET A 75 -12.37 15.47 8.90
CA MET A 75 -13.08 14.93 7.75
C MET A 75 -14.50 14.49 8.10
N ASN A 76 -15.36 14.40 7.08
CA ASN A 76 -16.65 13.73 7.19
C ASN A 76 -16.47 12.22 7.43
N SER A 77 -17.51 11.57 7.92
CA SER A 77 -17.59 10.11 7.91
C SER A 77 -17.39 9.54 6.50
N CYS A 78 -16.63 8.45 6.40
CA CYS A 78 -16.41 7.70 5.17
C CYS A 78 -17.37 6.49 5.03
N GLY A 79 -18.21 6.25 6.04
CA GLY A 79 -19.18 5.15 6.11
C GLY A 79 -19.31 4.63 7.55
N ASP A 80 -19.90 3.45 7.73
CA ASP A 80 -20.17 2.88 9.05
C ASP A 80 -19.14 1.83 9.49
N TYR A 81 -18.72 0.96 8.56
CA TYR A 81 -17.91 -0.21 8.88
C TYR A 81 -16.83 -0.44 7.82
N SER A 82 -15.67 -0.94 8.21
CA SER A 82 -14.74 -1.50 7.23
C SER A 82 -15.27 -2.82 6.67
N LEU A 83 -14.96 -3.15 5.40
CA LEU A 83 -15.30 -4.46 4.83
C LEU A 83 -14.70 -5.59 5.67
N ARG A 84 -13.50 -5.38 6.22
CA ARG A 84 -12.87 -6.28 7.20
C ARG A 84 -13.82 -6.67 8.33
N THR A 85 -14.52 -5.68 8.91
CA THR A 85 -15.47 -5.88 10.00
C THR A 85 -16.72 -6.61 9.52
N LEU A 86 -17.21 -6.25 8.33
CA LEU A 86 -18.40 -6.83 7.72
C LEU A 86 -18.23 -8.31 7.37
N PHE A 87 -17.04 -8.70 6.90
CA PHE A 87 -16.69 -10.07 6.49
C PHE A 87 -16.68 -11.06 7.66
N LYS A 88 -16.57 -10.61 8.92
CA LYS A 88 -16.63 -11.46 10.12
C LYS A 88 -15.72 -12.71 10.07
N GLY A 89 -14.56 -12.59 9.42
CA GLY A 89 -13.57 -13.68 9.30
C GLY A 89 -13.72 -14.57 8.06
N THR A 90 -14.72 -14.33 7.21
CA THR A 90 -14.85 -15.00 5.90
C THR A 90 -14.98 -13.94 4.81
N ILE A 91 -14.07 -13.97 3.84
CA ILE A 91 -14.02 -12.98 2.77
C ILE A 91 -15.29 -13.03 1.92
N ASP A 92 -15.92 -11.88 1.68
CA ASP A 92 -16.90 -11.72 0.62
C ASP A 92 -16.17 -11.20 -0.62
N SER A 93 -15.94 -12.09 -1.58
CA SER A 93 -15.17 -11.77 -2.78
C SER A 93 -15.86 -10.74 -3.66
N GLU A 94 -17.20 -10.76 -3.75
CA GLU A 94 -17.93 -9.85 -4.65
C GLU A 94 -17.80 -8.41 -4.14
N GLN A 95 -18.05 -8.21 -2.85
CA GLN A 95 -17.92 -6.90 -2.23
C GLN A 95 -16.46 -6.42 -2.17
N LEU A 96 -15.50 -7.33 -1.99
CA LEU A 96 -14.10 -6.98 -2.06
C LEU A 96 -13.68 -6.54 -3.47
N ILE A 97 -14.09 -7.28 -4.50
CA ILE A 97 -13.82 -6.93 -5.91
C ILE A 97 -14.42 -5.56 -6.25
N GLN A 98 -15.63 -5.26 -5.76
CA GLN A 98 -16.22 -3.94 -5.94
C GLN A 98 -15.33 -2.82 -5.35
N GLY A 99 -14.84 -2.99 -4.13
CA GLY A 99 -13.93 -2.02 -3.50
C GLY A 99 -12.56 -1.94 -4.19
N LEU A 100 -12.03 -3.07 -4.65
CA LEU A 100 -10.79 -3.14 -5.44
C LEU A 100 -10.93 -2.35 -6.74
N HIS A 101 -12.04 -2.50 -7.47
CA HIS A 101 -12.27 -1.73 -8.70
C HIS A 101 -12.30 -0.23 -8.46
N LEU A 102 -12.87 0.25 -7.34
CA LEU A 102 -12.82 1.68 -6.98
C LEU A 102 -11.38 2.16 -6.80
N TYR A 103 -10.55 1.38 -6.10
CA TYR A 103 -9.14 1.69 -5.88
C TYR A 103 -8.33 1.66 -7.18
N LEU A 104 -8.49 0.61 -7.99
CA LEU A 104 -7.78 0.46 -9.26
C LEU A 104 -8.20 1.54 -10.27
N ASN A 105 -9.45 1.98 -10.28
CA ASN A 105 -9.90 3.11 -11.09
C ASN A 105 -9.20 4.42 -10.71
N ILE A 106 -8.94 4.65 -9.42
CA ILE A 106 -8.11 5.78 -8.98
C ILE A 106 -6.70 5.61 -9.54
N LEU A 107 -6.07 4.43 -9.38
CA LEU A 107 -4.71 4.18 -9.86
C LEU A 107 -4.57 4.45 -11.36
N ARG A 108 -5.47 3.89 -12.18
CA ARG A 108 -5.51 4.06 -13.64
C ARG A 108 -5.66 5.53 -14.03
N SER A 109 -6.52 6.27 -13.32
CA SER A 109 -6.76 7.70 -13.59
C SER A 109 -5.54 8.58 -13.29
N LEU A 110 -4.62 8.12 -12.43
CA LEU A 110 -3.45 8.88 -11.99
C LEU A 110 -2.16 8.55 -12.75
N GLU A 111 -2.14 7.55 -13.64
CA GLU A 111 -0.93 7.11 -14.36
C GLU A 111 -0.23 8.21 -15.19
N GLN A 112 -0.97 9.23 -15.64
CA GLN A 112 -0.43 10.40 -16.37
C GLN A 112 -0.32 11.66 -15.52
N LYS A 113 -0.42 11.54 -14.19
CA LYS A 113 -0.49 12.67 -13.25
C LYS A 113 0.50 12.53 -12.10
N ARG A 114 1.48 11.63 -12.23
CA ARG A 114 2.48 11.32 -11.19
C ARG A 114 3.30 12.54 -10.77
N GLU A 115 3.55 13.48 -11.68
CA GLU A 115 4.34 14.70 -11.41
C GLU A 115 3.72 15.55 -10.30
N VAL A 116 2.39 15.50 -10.14
CA VAL A 116 1.69 16.20 -9.04
C VAL A 116 2.08 15.60 -7.69
N PHE A 117 2.23 14.28 -7.62
CA PHE A 117 2.59 13.57 -6.39
C PHE A 117 4.08 13.72 -6.06
N GLU A 118 4.94 13.76 -7.08
CA GLU A 118 6.37 14.08 -6.90
C GLU A 118 6.54 15.47 -6.27
N LEU A 119 5.79 16.47 -6.76
CA LEU A 119 5.88 17.85 -6.29
C LEU A 119 5.49 18.02 -4.82
N ILE A 120 4.53 17.24 -4.32
CA ILE A 120 4.11 17.26 -2.92
C ILE A 120 4.96 16.35 -2.02
N GLY A 121 5.99 15.69 -2.57
CA GLY A 121 6.95 14.91 -1.81
C GLY A 121 6.60 13.42 -1.63
N ILE A 122 5.71 12.85 -2.44
CA ILE A 122 5.48 11.40 -2.44
C ILE A 122 6.76 10.68 -2.88
N PRO A 123 7.22 9.65 -2.14
CA PRO A 123 8.43 8.92 -2.51
C PRO A 123 8.32 8.30 -3.91
N ASP A 124 9.37 8.51 -4.70
CA ASP A 124 9.51 7.95 -6.04
C ASP A 124 10.20 6.57 -6.00
N TRP A 125 9.37 5.53 -6.09
CA TRP A 125 9.76 4.12 -6.13
C TRP A 125 9.33 3.47 -7.45
N ARG A 126 9.38 4.25 -8.54
CA ARG A 126 9.23 3.70 -9.89
C ARG A 126 10.18 2.54 -10.13
N ILE A 127 9.82 1.66 -11.06
CA ILE A 127 10.48 0.37 -11.19
C ILE A 127 11.98 0.50 -11.47
N GLU A 128 12.39 1.55 -12.19
CA GLU A 128 13.78 1.90 -12.46
C GLU A 128 14.60 2.21 -11.20
N HIS A 129 13.97 2.68 -10.13
CA HIS A 129 14.64 3.10 -8.88
C HIS A 129 14.70 2.00 -7.83
N ILE A 130 13.89 0.95 -7.96
CA ILE A 130 13.84 -0.16 -6.99
C ILE A 130 15.23 -0.79 -6.73
N PRO A 131 16.10 -1.03 -7.74
CA PRO A 131 17.43 -1.57 -7.48
C PRO A 131 18.29 -0.69 -6.57
N ASP A 132 18.24 0.64 -6.75
CA ASP A 132 19.02 1.57 -5.96
C ASP A 132 18.46 1.67 -4.53
N ARG A 133 17.13 1.70 -4.38
CA ARG A 133 16.47 1.64 -3.06
C ARG A 133 16.78 0.36 -2.30
N TYR A 134 16.87 -0.76 -3.01
CA TYR A 134 17.27 -2.02 -2.43
C TYR A 134 18.71 -1.97 -1.90
N ILE A 135 19.64 -1.42 -2.69
CA ILE A 135 21.05 -1.24 -2.26
C ILE A 135 21.11 -0.32 -1.03
N GLU A 136 20.44 0.84 -1.06
CA GLU A 136 20.35 1.77 0.07
C GLU A 136 19.82 1.09 1.36
N LEU A 137 18.84 0.18 1.21
CA LEU A 137 18.32 -0.59 2.34
C LEU A 137 19.36 -1.56 2.90
N LEU A 138 20.10 -2.26 2.05
CA LEU A 138 21.16 -3.20 2.47
C LEU A 138 22.37 -2.49 3.10
N GLU A 139 22.63 -1.25 2.73
CA GLU A 139 23.68 -0.41 3.33
C GLU A 139 23.37 -0.02 4.78
N LYS A 140 22.10 -0.01 5.18
CA LYS A 140 21.66 0.16 6.58
C LYS A 140 21.89 -1.13 7.38
N LYS A 141 23.14 -1.60 7.42
CA LYS A 141 23.54 -2.89 7.99
C LYS A 141 23.01 -3.08 9.41
N ASP A 142 23.08 -2.05 10.25
CA ASP A 142 22.61 -2.14 11.63
C ASP A 142 21.11 -2.43 11.72
N LEU A 143 20.30 -1.88 10.80
CA LEU A 143 18.85 -2.14 10.78
C LEU A 143 18.57 -3.62 10.47
N VAL A 144 19.31 -4.20 9.52
CA VAL A 144 19.09 -5.57 9.06
C VAL A 144 19.69 -6.59 10.03
N LEU A 145 20.89 -6.31 10.56
CA LEU A 145 21.59 -7.17 11.52
C LEU A 145 20.88 -7.22 12.88
N ASN A 146 20.36 -6.09 13.37
CA ASN A 146 19.61 -6.03 14.63
C ASN A 146 18.28 -6.82 14.58
N GLU A 147 17.79 -7.14 13.38
CA GLU A 147 16.59 -7.97 13.16
C GLU A 147 16.95 -9.45 12.85
N GLY A 148 18.18 -9.88 13.14
CA GLY A 148 18.57 -11.30 13.10
C GLY A 148 19.09 -11.79 11.74
N PHE A 149 19.65 -10.90 10.93
CA PHE A 149 20.49 -11.29 9.78
C PHE A 149 21.88 -11.73 10.22
N THR A 150 22.37 -12.78 9.59
CA THR A 150 23.79 -13.10 9.57
C THR A 150 24.49 -12.32 8.45
N SER A 151 25.79 -12.05 8.62
CA SER A 151 26.60 -11.43 7.55
C SER A 151 26.55 -12.23 6.24
N SER A 152 26.48 -13.57 6.31
CA SER A 152 26.36 -14.44 5.13
C SER A 152 25.01 -14.31 4.42
N GLU A 153 23.91 -14.11 5.15
CA GLU A 153 22.61 -13.83 4.52
C GLU A 153 22.62 -12.45 3.84
N LEU A 154 23.26 -11.46 4.45
CA LEU A 154 23.41 -10.12 3.85
C LEU A 154 24.24 -10.16 2.55
N GLU A 155 25.35 -10.90 2.54
CA GLU A 155 26.16 -11.12 1.32
C GLU A 155 25.33 -11.74 0.19
N LYS A 156 24.52 -12.76 0.49
CA LYS A 156 23.61 -13.37 -0.50
C LYS A 156 22.57 -12.39 -1.04
N LEU A 157 22.08 -11.47 -0.22
CA LEU A 157 21.16 -10.42 -0.67
C LEU A 157 21.84 -9.41 -1.59
N ILE A 158 23.11 -9.07 -1.31
CA ILE A 158 23.92 -8.22 -2.19
C ILE A 158 24.14 -8.91 -3.54
N ASP A 159 24.42 -10.23 -3.53
CA ASP A 159 24.60 -11.02 -4.76
C ASP A 159 23.34 -11.09 -5.63
N LEU A 160 22.15 -10.80 -5.08
CA LEU A 160 20.89 -10.73 -5.84
C LEU A 160 20.68 -9.41 -6.59
N VAL A 161 21.48 -8.37 -6.33
CA VAL A 161 21.32 -7.04 -6.97
C VAL A 161 21.26 -7.13 -8.51
N PRO A 162 22.12 -7.89 -9.21
CA PRO A 162 22.01 -8.04 -10.67
C PRO A 162 20.68 -8.66 -11.11
N THR A 163 20.15 -9.64 -10.37
CA THR A 163 18.85 -10.26 -10.67
C THR A 163 17.70 -9.28 -10.47
N ILE A 164 17.72 -8.50 -9.39
CA ILE A 164 16.74 -7.42 -9.17
C ILE A 164 16.78 -6.42 -10.33
N LYS A 165 17.98 -6.01 -10.79
CA LYS A 165 18.14 -5.12 -11.95
C LYS A 165 17.55 -5.72 -13.22
N THR A 166 17.80 -7.00 -13.50
CA THR A 166 17.23 -7.69 -14.68
C THR A 166 15.71 -7.71 -14.65
N ILE A 167 15.11 -8.02 -13.50
CA ILE A 167 13.64 -8.04 -13.36
C ILE A 167 13.06 -6.63 -13.52
N CYS A 168 13.68 -5.62 -12.91
CA CYS A 168 13.24 -4.23 -13.04
C CYS A 168 13.36 -3.72 -14.49
N HIS A 169 14.43 -4.09 -15.21
CA HIS A 169 14.59 -3.76 -16.62
C HIS A 169 13.49 -4.39 -17.48
N PHE A 170 13.20 -5.68 -17.28
CA PHE A 170 12.08 -6.35 -17.95
C PHE A 170 10.75 -5.63 -17.71
N LEU A 171 10.47 -5.26 -16.45
CA LEU A 171 9.23 -4.57 -16.08
C LEU A 171 9.16 -3.14 -16.65
N ALA A 172 10.27 -2.43 -16.72
CA ALA A 172 10.35 -1.08 -17.30
C ALA A 172 10.04 -1.04 -18.81
N GLU A 173 10.23 -2.17 -19.51
CA GLU A 173 9.90 -2.30 -20.94
C GLU A 173 8.40 -2.58 -21.19
N GLN A 174 7.61 -2.81 -20.14
CA GLN A 174 6.19 -3.11 -20.26
C GLN A 174 5.35 -1.83 -20.34
N ASN A 175 4.16 -1.94 -20.94
CA ASN A 175 3.25 -0.79 -21.12
C ASN A 175 2.41 -0.44 -19.87
N ILE A 176 2.75 -1.00 -18.71
CA ILE A 176 2.08 -0.70 -17.43
C ILE A 176 2.80 0.47 -16.79
N LYS A 177 2.07 1.57 -16.58
CA LYS A 177 2.66 2.80 -16.07
C LYS A 177 2.64 2.82 -14.56
N ASP A 178 3.75 3.26 -13.98
CA ASP A 178 3.81 3.55 -12.55
C ASP A 178 2.85 4.69 -12.20
N THR A 179 2.25 4.59 -11.02
CA THR A 179 1.19 5.47 -10.53
C THR A 179 1.29 5.62 -9.01
N LEU A 180 0.40 6.42 -8.42
CA LEU A 180 0.28 6.49 -6.96
C LEU A 180 -0.22 5.16 -6.44
N VAL A 181 0.56 4.45 -5.64
CA VAL A 181 0.17 3.17 -5.02
C VAL A 181 0.22 3.29 -3.51
N ASN A 182 -0.72 2.65 -2.83
CA ASN A 182 -0.75 2.51 -1.39
C ASN A 182 -0.22 1.12 -1.00
N SER A 183 0.85 1.10 -0.22
CA SER A 183 1.49 -0.15 0.21
C SER A 183 0.72 -0.93 1.26
N ASP A 184 -0.17 -0.28 2.01
CA ASP A 184 -0.99 -0.93 3.05
C ASP A 184 -2.47 -1.06 2.62
N PHE A 185 -2.76 -1.00 1.32
CA PHE A 185 -4.13 -1.14 0.85
C PHE A 185 -4.71 -2.53 1.17
N ASN A 186 -5.76 -2.56 1.99
CA ASN A 186 -6.42 -3.78 2.41
C ASN A 186 -7.92 -3.55 2.67
N GLU A 187 -8.66 -4.63 2.92
CA GLU A 187 -10.11 -4.61 3.11
C GLU A 187 -10.58 -3.85 4.36
N ASN A 188 -9.67 -3.47 5.26
CA ASN A 188 -9.98 -2.57 6.37
C ASN A 188 -10.02 -1.09 5.95
N ASN A 189 -9.32 -0.76 4.88
CA ASN A 189 -9.24 0.60 4.34
C ASN A 189 -10.45 0.91 3.44
N LEU A 190 -11.31 -0.09 3.22
CA LEU A 190 -12.57 0.03 2.48
C LEU A 190 -13.72 0.18 3.48
N ILE A 191 -14.25 1.40 3.62
CA ILE A 191 -15.32 1.73 4.56
C ILE A 191 -16.65 1.81 3.80
N ILE A 192 -17.60 0.96 4.17
CA ILE A 192 -18.92 0.91 3.57
C ILE A 192 -19.96 1.66 4.41
N ASP A 193 -20.75 2.48 3.74
CA ASP A 193 -21.99 3.04 4.29
C ASP A 193 -23.11 2.01 4.21
N LYS A 194 -23.72 1.68 5.35
CA LYS A 194 -24.68 0.57 5.43
C LYS A 194 -25.99 0.84 4.68
N HIS A 195 -26.31 2.11 4.43
CA HIS A 195 -27.58 2.51 3.81
C HIS A 195 -27.46 2.63 2.30
N THR A 196 -26.42 3.31 1.84
CA THR A 196 -26.17 3.59 0.42
C THR A 196 -25.34 2.51 -0.26
N GLN A 197 -24.67 1.65 0.51
CA GLN A 197 -23.67 0.67 0.05
C GLN A 197 -22.47 1.32 -0.66
N HIS A 198 -22.29 2.64 -0.52
CA HIS A 198 -21.12 3.34 -1.03
C HIS A 198 -19.87 2.94 -0.25
N ILE A 199 -18.80 2.63 -0.95
CA ILE A 199 -17.50 2.27 -0.37
C ILE A 199 -16.54 3.44 -0.55
N SER A 200 -15.96 3.91 0.55
CA SER A 200 -14.89 4.92 0.57
C SER A 200 -13.55 4.27 0.92
N ILE A 201 -12.47 4.74 0.31
CA ILE A 201 -11.10 4.27 0.53
C ILE A 201 -10.37 5.27 1.43
N VAL A 202 -9.89 4.80 2.58
CA VAL A 202 -9.17 5.61 3.58
C VAL A 202 -7.69 5.20 3.68
N ASP A 203 -6.95 5.87 4.58
CA ASP A 203 -5.55 5.58 4.91
C ASP A 203 -4.58 5.75 3.73
N TRP A 204 -4.45 6.99 3.24
CA TRP A 204 -3.59 7.34 2.08
C TRP A 204 -2.17 7.82 2.47
N GLY A 205 -1.76 7.69 3.74
CA GLY A 205 -0.46 8.18 4.22
C GLY A 205 0.75 7.36 3.76
N GLU A 206 0.56 6.07 3.45
CA GLU A 206 1.65 5.18 3.03
C GLU A 206 1.76 5.09 1.49
N CYS A 207 1.34 6.12 0.78
CA CYS A 207 1.45 6.15 -0.67
C CYS A 207 2.87 6.42 -1.16
N VAL A 208 3.21 5.82 -2.30
CA VAL A 208 4.45 5.99 -3.07
C VAL A 208 4.11 5.99 -4.56
N ILE A 209 4.99 6.51 -5.41
CA ILE A 209 4.86 6.34 -6.87
C ILE A 209 5.57 5.04 -7.23
N SER A 210 4.85 4.05 -7.75
CA SER A 210 5.43 2.75 -8.11
C SER A 210 4.50 1.95 -9.04
N HIS A 211 4.88 0.71 -9.34
CA HIS A 211 4.13 -0.16 -10.23
C HIS A 211 2.80 -0.60 -9.56
N PRO A 212 1.64 -0.44 -10.22
CA PRO A 212 0.32 -0.65 -9.59
C PRO A 212 0.12 -2.05 -9.02
N PHE A 213 0.79 -3.04 -9.60
CA PHE A 213 0.66 -4.43 -9.17
C PHE A 213 1.30 -4.73 -7.82
N PHE A 214 2.15 -3.85 -7.28
CA PHE A 214 2.64 -4.02 -5.90
C PHE A 214 1.49 -3.98 -4.89
N SER A 215 0.54 -3.04 -5.03
CA SER A 215 -0.65 -3.01 -4.15
C SER A 215 -1.51 -4.27 -4.32
N ILE A 216 -1.70 -4.75 -5.56
CA ILE A 216 -2.47 -5.97 -5.82
C ILE A 216 -1.81 -7.18 -5.14
N ALA A 217 -0.51 -7.35 -5.34
CA ALA A 217 0.24 -8.47 -4.82
C ALA A 217 0.30 -8.46 -3.29
N ALA A 218 0.57 -7.30 -2.68
CA ALA A 218 0.54 -7.14 -1.22
C ALA A 218 -0.85 -7.42 -0.64
N HIS A 219 -1.91 -6.92 -1.29
CA HIS A 219 -3.29 -7.15 -0.90
C HIS A 219 -3.66 -8.64 -0.90
N LEU A 220 -3.32 -9.36 -1.97
CA LEU A 220 -3.59 -10.80 -2.09
C LEU A 220 -2.82 -11.64 -1.07
N GLN A 221 -1.54 -11.32 -0.82
CA GLN A 221 -0.77 -11.97 0.25
C GLN A 221 -1.37 -11.73 1.63
N ASN A 222 -1.84 -10.50 1.90
CA ASN A 222 -2.50 -10.17 3.16
C ASN A 222 -3.81 -10.94 3.34
N ASN A 223 -4.63 -11.05 2.28
CA ASN A 223 -5.86 -11.86 2.32
C ASN A 223 -5.56 -13.35 2.52
N ALA A 224 -4.59 -13.90 1.79
CA ALA A 224 -4.16 -15.30 1.93
C ALA A 224 -3.82 -15.61 3.39
N ARG A 225 -2.98 -14.78 4.02
CA ARG A 225 -2.60 -14.94 5.42
C ARG A 225 -3.79 -14.77 6.37
N ARG A 226 -4.57 -13.71 6.20
CA ARG A 226 -5.61 -13.33 7.17
C ARG A 226 -6.81 -14.26 7.15
N TYR A 227 -7.20 -14.72 5.96
CA TYR A 227 -8.32 -15.62 5.75
C TYR A 227 -7.90 -17.10 5.61
N GLN A 228 -6.61 -17.40 5.79
CA GLN A 228 -6.04 -18.75 5.70
C GLN A 228 -6.36 -19.43 4.37
N LEU A 229 -6.20 -18.68 3.28
CA LEU A 229 -6.45 -19.11 1.91
C LEU A 229 -5.13 -19.47 1.22
N GLU A 230 -5.20 -20.40 0.28
CA GLU A 230 -4.10 -20.66 -0.66
C GLU A 230 -3.97 -19.49 -1.63
N LEU A 231 -2.74 -18.97 -1.79
CA LEU A 231 -2.47 -17.81 -2.64
C LEU A 231 -2.79 -18.08 -4.11
N ASP A 232 -2.55 -19.32 -4.56
CA ASP A 232 -2.88 -19.88 -5.88
C ASP A 232 -4.22 -20.63 -5.89
N GLY A 233 -5.01 -20.50 -4.81
CA GLY A 233 -6.35 -21.06 -4.72
C GLY A 233 -7.36 -20.34 -5.62
N PRO A 234 -8.46 -21.00 -6.01
CA PRO A 234 -9.41 -20.48 -7.01
C PRO A 234 -10.02 -19.12 -6.65
N LEU A 235 -10.20 -18.85 -5.36
CA LEU A 235 -10.78 -17.60 -4.87
C LEU A 235 -9.84 -16.40 -5.09
N LEU A 236 -8.57 -16.54 -4.69
CA LEU A 236 -7.58 -15.46 -4.84
C LEU A 236 -7.11 -15.33 -6.29
N GLU A 237 -7.06 -16.44 -7.04
CA GLU A 237 -6.83 -16.40 -8.49
C GLU A 237 -7.96 -15.65 -9.22
N ASN A 238 -9.23 -15.84 -8.82
CA ASN A 238 -10.33 -15.05 -9.37
C ASN A 238 -10.19 -13.56 -9.05
N ILE A 239 -9.91 -13.19 -7.79
CA ILE A 239 -9.72 -11.79 -7.41
C ILE A 239 -8.54 -11.16 -8.16
N LYS A 240 -7.41 -11.87 -8.27
CA LYS A 240 -6.24 -11.45 -9.05
C LYS A 240 -6.64 -11.19 -10.50
N ARG A 241 -7.35 -12.13 -11.13
CA ARG A 241 -7.80 -11.99 -12.52
C ARG A 241 -8.66 -10.75 -12.73
N GLU A 242 -9.60 -10.49 -11.83
CA GLU A 242 -10.43 -9.28 -11.86
C GLU A 242 -9.57 -8.01 -11.75
N CYS A 243 -8.60 -7.99 -10.84
CA CYS A 243 -7.69 -6.84 -10.69
C CYS A 243 -6.83 -6.61 -11.94
N LEU A 244 -6.22 -7.67 -12.48
CA LEU A 244 -5.39 -7.58 -13.69
C LEU A 244 -6.22 -7.15 -14.91
N SER A 245 -7.50 -7.54 -14.97
CA SER A 245 -8.38 -7.21 -16.09
C SER A 245 -8.53 -5.70 -16.35
N CYS A 246 -8.25 -4.86 -15.34
CA CYS A 246 -8.25 -3.39 -15.45
C CYS A 246 -7.15 -2.83 -16.39
N TRP A 247 -6.21 -3.67 -16.86
CA TRP A 247 -5.15 -3.31 -17.80
C TRP A 247 -5.24 -4.07 -19.15
N LEU A 248 -6.39 -4.69 -19.47
CA LEU A 248 -6.57 -5.39 -20.75
C LEU A 248 -6.53 -4.48 -21.98
N ASP A 249 -6.62 -3.17 -21.80
CA ASP A 249 -6.46 -2.18 -22.86
C ASP A 249 -4.99 -1.97 -23.29
N VAL A 250 -4.02 -2.41 -22.47
CA VAL A 250 -2.58 -2.21 -22.73
C VAL A 250 -1.77 -3.51 -22.88
N ALA A 251 -2.27 -4.64 -22.37
CA ALA A 251 -1.64 -5.95 -22.54
C ALA A 251 -2.67 -7.10 -22.43
N SER A 252 -2.36 -8.25 -23.01
CA SER A 252 -3.17 -9.46 -22.87
C SER A 252 -3.09 -10.04 -21.46
N LEU A 253 -4.07 -10.86 -21.06
CA LEU A 253 -4.07 -11.47 -19.73
C LEU A 253 -2.80 -12.32 -19.47
N ASP A 254 -2.30 -13.04 -20.46
CA ASP A 254 -1.08 -13.84 -20.34
C ASP A 254 0.15 -12.96 -20.08
N GLU A 255 0.26 -11.81 -20.75
CA GLU A 255 1.31 -10.83 -20.51
C GLU A 255 1.18 -10.21 -19.11
N LEU A 256 -0.04 -9.84 -18.70
CA LEU A 256 -0.30 -9.28 -17.36
C LEU A 256 0.06 -10.27 -16.24
N GLU A 257 -0.21 -11.56 -16.43
CA GLU A 257 0.22 -12.61 -15.51
C GLU A 257 1.75 -12.71 -15.44
N ILE A 258 2.46 -12.67 -16.57
CA ILE A 258 3.93 -12.67 -16.58
C ILE A 258 4.50 -11.46 -15.83
N ILE A 259 3.90 -10.27 -16.03
CA ILE A 259 4.26 -9.04 -15.32
C ILE A 259 4.03 -9.22 -13.81
N TYR A 260 2.85 -9.69 -13.42
CA TYR A 260 2.49 -9.94 -12.03
C TYR A 260 3.44 -10.94 -11.34
N GLN A 261 3.83 -12.02 -12.03
CA GLN A 261 4.81 -12.97 -11.49
C GLN A 261 6.19 -12.35 -11.26
N ASN A 262 6.61 -11.38 -12.07
CA ASN A 262 7.86 -10.65 -11.85
C ASN A 262 7.73 -9.64 -10.71
N ILE A 263 6.56 -9.00 -10.56
CA ILE A 263 6.25 -8.15 -9.41
C ILE A 263 6.30 -8.95 -8.10
N LEU A 264 5.78 -10.18 -8.07
CA LEU A 264 5.87 -11.06 -6.89
C LEU A 264 7.32 -11.34 -6.46
N LYS A 265 8.26 -11.44 -7.40
CA LYS A 265 9.69 -11.63 -7.08
C LYS A 265 10.31 -10.37 -6.44
N LEU A 266 9.78 -9.19 -6.75
CA LEU A 266 10.23 -7.91 -6.20
C LEU A 266 9.46 -7.48 -4.95
N LEU A 267 8.30 -8.08 -4.69
CA LEU A 267 7.43 -7.71 -3.58
C LEU A 267 8.14 -7.71 -2.22
N PRO A 268 9.04 -8.65 -1.88
CA PRO A 268 9.78 -8.59 -0.62
C PRO A 268 10.67 -7.34 -0.48
N VAL A 269 11.23 -6.86 -1.59
CA VAL A 269 12.00 -5.60 -1.61
C VAL A 269 11.06 -4.43 -1.34
N PHE A 270 9.96 -4.34 -2.09
CA PHE A 270 8.96 -3.28 -1.95
C PHE A 270 8.40 -3.24 -0.51
N SER A 271 7.94 -4.38 0.02
CA SER A 271 7.40 -4.47 1.38
C SER A 271 8.43 -4.06 2.45
N SER A 272 9.70 -4.43 2.29
CA SER A 272 10.76 -4.02 3.21
C SER A 272 11.01 -2.50 3.18
N LEU A 273 10.93 -1.88 2.00
CA LEU A 273 11.00 -0.42 1.87
C LEU A 273 9.82 0.25 2.59
N CYS A 274 8.60 -0.29 2.45
CA CYS A 274 7.40 0.20 3.13
C CYS A 274 7.56 0.15 4.66
N VAL A 275 7.97 -1.01 5.18
CA VAL A 275 8.21 -1.19 6.62
C VAL A 275 9.31 -0.24 7.11
N CYS A 276 10.41 -0.10 6.38
CA CYS A 276 11.48 0.83 6.73
C CYS A 276 11.00 2.28 6.77
N ARG A 277 10.17 2.69 5.81
CA ARG A 277 9.58 4.03 5.77
C ARG A 277 8.67 4.28 6.96
N LEU A 278 7.75 3.36 7.26
CA LEU A 278 6.82 3.48 8.38
C LEU A 278 7.56 3.49 9.73
N GLN A 279 8.57 2.64 9.89
CA GLN A 279 9.45 2.67 11.06
C GLN A 279 10.16 4.01 11.19
N THR A 280 10.66 4.58 10.09
CA THR A 280 11.32 5.90 10.12
C THR A 280 10.33 7.00 10.53
N ALA A 281 9.16 7.06 9.89
CA ALA A 281 8.12 8.05 10.15
C ALA A 281 7.59 8.01 11.59
N THR A 282 7.60 6.84 12.22
CA THR A 282 7.13 6.65 13.60
C THR A 282 8.24 6.65 14.64
N HIS A 283 9.49 6.97 14.25
CA HIS A 283 10.67 6.88 15.11
C HIS A 283 10.80 5.50 15.78
N ASN A 284 10.61 4.45 14.99
CA ASN A 284 10.61 3.02 15.33
C ASN A 284 9.49 2.56 16.27
N LYS A 285 8.57 3.44 16.71
CA LYS A 285 7.45 3.02 17.56
C LYS A 285 6.53 2.01 16.87
N SER A 286 6.45 2.02 15.53
CA SER A 286 5.67 1.02 14.80
C SER A 286 6.14 -0.42 15.05
N LYS A 287 7.43 -0.64 15.39
CA LYS A 287 7.99 -1.97 15.65
C LYS A 287 7.29 -2.70 16.79
N GLU A 288 6.71 -1.96 17.74
CA GLU A 288 6.00 -2.53 18.90
C GLU A 288 4.65 -3.14 18.52
N ARG A 289 4.10 -2.78 17.35
CA ARG A 289 2.77 -3.21 16.89
C ARG A 289 2.76 -3.94 15.56
N GLN A 290 3.85 -3.89 14.81
CA GLN A 290 4.01 -4.63 13.56
C GLN A 290 4.38 -6.08 13.83
N SER A 291 3.85 -6.99 13.01
CA SER A 291 4.25 -8.40 12.98
C SER A 291 5.24 -8.71 11.84
N TRP A 292 5.75 -7.67 11.17
CA TRP A 292 6.58 -7.80 9.98
C TRP A 292 7.93 -7.14 10.24
N PHE A 293 8.99 -7.93 10.09
CA PHE A 293 10.36 -7.46 10.18
C PHE A 293 10.97 -7.37 8.79
N ILE A 294 11.76 -6.32 8.56
CA ILE A 294 12.45 -6.09 7.28
C ILE A 294 13.32 -7.31 6.97
N ALA A 295 13.93 -7.86 8.02
CA ALA A 295 14.69 -9.09 7.90
C ALA A 295 13.86 -10.26 7.32
N GLU A 296 12.74 -10.61 7.93
CA GLU A 296 11.93 -11.76 7.53
C GLU A 296 11.45 -11.64 6.08
N LEU A 297 11.04 -10.42 5.69
CA LEU A 297 10.66 -10.12 4.31
C LEU A 297 11.82 -10.37 3.35
N LEU A 298 13.00 -9.79 3.60
CA LEU A 298 14.14 -9.97 2.71
C LEU A 298 14.63 -11.43 2.64
N LYS A 299 14.50 -12.23 3.72
CA LYS A 299 14.87 -13.65 3.69
C LYS A 299 14.07 -14.46 2.67
N THR A 300 12.85 -14.02 2.31
CA THR A 300 12.05 -14.67 1.26
C THR A 300 12.67 -14.56 -0.14
N LEU A 301 13.65 -13.67 -0.34
CA LEU A 301 14.42 -13.58 -1.58
C LEU A 301 15.52 -14.65 -1.68
N LEU A 302 15.98 -15.21 -0.56
CA LEU A 302 17.11 -16.15 -0.54
C LEU A 302 16.88 -17.43 -1.39
N PRO A 303 15.67 -18.01 -1.49
CA PRO A 303 15.41 -19.09 -2.43
C PRO A 303 15.66 -18.71 -3.90
N LEU A 304 15.48 -17.44 -4.30
CA LEU A 304 15.76 -16.97 -5.67
C LEU A 304 17.24 -17.14 -6.03
N SER A 305 18.15 -17.06 -5.05
CA SER A 305 19.59 -17.27 -5.26
C SER A 305 19.93 -18.67 -5.78
N ARG A 306 19.09 -19.68 -5.51
CA ARG A 306 19.34 -21.07 -5.92
C ARG A 306 19.15 -21.29 -7.43
N TYR A 307 18.36 -20.45 -8.09
CA TYR A 307 18.10 -20.54 -9.53
C TYR A 307 19.18 -19.86 -10.39
N ILE A 308 19.89 -18.88 -9.83
CA ILE A 308 20.99 -18.17 -10.52
C ILE A 308 22.21 -19.09 -10.70
N THR A 309 22.45 -19.98 -9.73
CA THR A 309 23.53 -20.98 -9.83
C THR A 309 23.24 -22.10 -10.85
N SER A 310 21.98 -22.35 -11.22
CA SER A 310 21.64 -23.38 -12.21
C SER A 310 21.59 -22.87 -13.65
N ASP A 311 21.24 -21.60 -13.88
CA ASP A 311 21.13 -21.05 -15.24
C ASP A 311 22.45 -20.51 -15.79
N SER A 312 23.40 -20.14 -14.92
CA SER A 312 24.77 -19.81 -15.33
C SER A 312 25.57 -21.01 -15.88
N MET A 313 25.07 -22.24 -15.73
CA MET A 313 25.62 -23.44 -16.38
C MET A 313 24.93 -23.84 -17.70
N ARG A 314 23.85 -23.16 -18.10
CA ARG A 314 23.09 -23.51 -19.32
C ARG A 314 23.21 -22.54 -20.49
N LEU A 315 23.94 -21.43 -20.33
CA LEU A 315 24.19 -20.44 -21.38
C LEU A 315 25.56 -20.56 -22.08
N ASN A 316 26.28 -21.68 -21.90
CA ASN A 316 27.49 -22.01 -22.66
C ASN A 316 27.34 -23.33 -23.43
N LYS A 317 26.38 -23.40 -24.36
CA LYS A 317 26.38 -24.38 -25.44
C LYS A 317 25.99 -23.76 -26.76
#